data_AF-A0AAW1T4X8-F1
#
_entry.id   AF-A0AAW1T4X8-F1
#
_cell.length_a   1.000
_cell.length_b   1.000
_cell.length_c   1.000
_cell.angle_alpha   90.00
_cell.angle_beta   90.00
_cell.angle_gamma   90.00
#
_symmetry.space_group_name_H-M   'P 1'
#
loop_
_entity.id
_entity.type
_entity.pdbx_description
1 polymer ?
#
loop_
_entity_poly.entity_id
_entity_poly.type
_entity_poly.pdbx_seq_one_letter_code
_entity_poly.pdbx_strand_id
1 'polypeptide(L)'
;MEAQESGAHAQMVDDALYALDGLVPGVSLQTLSDSAASIASIAASRRGLLALRSEGILERCLAAARDLPLDTNAGLALSFATIILACSVHDAALLAHPAAVALMQRLLQACPMGSPMGLLSEQIEGHC
;
A
#
# COMPACT_ATOMS: atom_id res chain seq x y z
N MET A 1 -32.90 -1.57 -8.64
CA MET A 1 -31.83 -0.94 -7.83
C MET A 1 -30.73 -1.95 -7.51
N GLU A 2 -31.09 -3.20 -7.16
CA GLU A 2 -30.16 -4.32 -6.91
C GLU A 2 -29.19 -4.63 -8.07
N ALA A 3 -29.67 -4.64 -9.33
CA ALA A 3 -28.80 -4.90 -10.48
C ALA A 3 -27.69 -3.83 -10.68
N GLN A 4 -27.95 -2.59 -10.27
CA GLN A 4 -26.98 -1.50 -10.39
C GLN A 4 -25.96 -1.51 -9.25
N GLU A 5 -26.36 -1.94 -8.05
CA GLU A 5 -25.43 -2.16 -6.95
C GLU A 5 -24.56 -3.40 -7.16
N SER A 6 -25.12 -4.46 -7.75
CA SER A 6 -24.37 -5.66 -8.13
C SER A 6 -23.35 -5.37 -9.24
N GLY A 7 -23.73 -4.61 -10.27
CA GLY A 7 -22.80 -4.22 -11.34
C GLY A 7 -21.66 -3.31 -10.83
N ALA A 8 -21.95 -2.37 -9.95
CA ALA A 8 -20.93 -1.52 -9.35
C ALA A 8 -19.96 -2.30 -8.45
N HIS A 9 -20.43 -3.33 -7.75
CA HIS A 9 -19.57 -4.20 -6.96
C HIS A 9 -18.66 -5.06 -7.85
N ALA A 10 -19.20 -5.66 -8.92
CA ALA A 10 -18.41 -6.44 -9.87
C ALA A 10 -17.28 -5.60 -10.49
N GLN A 11 -17.56 -4.37 -10.90
CA GLN A 11 -16.54 -3.46 -11.44
C GLN A 11 -15.43 -3.20 -10.41
N MET A 12 -15.76 -2.98 -9.13
CA MET A 12 -14.75 -2.77 -8.09
C MET A 12 -13.87 -4.01 -7.86
N VAL A 13 -14.44 -5.21 -8.00
CA VAL A 13 -13.67 -6.46 -7.90
C VAL A 13 -12.73 -6.60 -9.10
N ASP A 14 -13.21 -6.35 -10.31
CA ASP A 14 -12.39 -6.38 -11.53
C ASP A 14 -11.26 -5.35 -11.48
N ASP A 15 -11.55 -4.12 -11.05
CA ASP A 15 -10.55 -3.05 -10.89
C ASP A 15 -9.48 -3.45 -9.85
N ALA A 16 -9.90 -4.08 -8.75
CA ALA A 16 -9.00 -4.54 -7.70
C ALA A 16 -8.12 -5.72 -8.16
N LEU A 17 -8.68 -6.66 -8.93
CA LEU A 17 -7.93 -7.76 -9.53
C LEU A 17 -6.91 -7.25 -10.54
N TYR A 18 -7.32 -6.32 -11.42
CA TYR A 18 -6.41 -5.70 -12.39
C TYR A 18 -5.25 -4.97 -11.69
N ALA A 19 -5.54 -4.20 -10.64
CA ALA A 19 -4.50 -3.53 -9.88
C ALA A 19 -3.56 -4.54 -9.17
N LEU A 20 -4.11 -5.63 -8.63
CA LEU A 20 -3.36 -6.70 -7.99
C LEU A 20 -2.41 -7.42 -8.98
N ASP A 21 -2.83 -7.62 -10.23
CA ASP A 21 -1.98 -8.22 -11.27
C ASP A 21 -0.74 -7.35 -11.58
N GLY A 22 -0.82 -6.04 -11.34
CA GLY A 22 0.34 -5.14 -11.42
C GLY A 22 1.26 -5.17 -10.20
N LEU A 23 0.91 -5.87 -9.12
CA LEU A 23 1.75 -6.06 -7.92
C LEU A 23 2.62 -7.33 -8.00
N VAL A 24 3.29 -7.54 -9.12
CA VAL A 24 4.16 -8.70 -9.34
C VAL A 24 5.64 -8.33 -9.37
N PRO A 25 6.54 -9.20 -8.89
CA PRO A 25 7.98 -8.98 -9.01
C PRO A 25 8.39 -8.83 -10.49
N GLY A 26 9.31 -7.89 -10.76
CA GLY A 26 9.88 -7.70 -12.10
C GLY A 26 9.18 -6.68 -13.00
N VAL A 27 8.02 -6.12 -12.59
CA VAL A 27 7.46 -4.93 -13.25
C VAL A 27 8.15 -3.64 -12.80
N SER A 28 7.92 -2.55 -13.54
CA SER A 28 8.53 -1.25 -13.22
C SER A 28 8.07 -0.73 -11.86
N LEU A 29 8.95 0.01 -11.15
CA LEU A 29 8.59 0.64 -9.88
C LEU A 29 7.39 1.59 -10.01
N GLN A 30 7.23 2.23 -11.17
CA GLN A 30 6.08 3.09 -11.45
C GLN A 30 4.78 2.26 -11.48
N THR A 31 4.78 1.15 -12.22
CA THR A 31 3.63 0.24 -12.27
C THR A 31 3.27 -0.29 -10.89
N LEU A 32 4.27 -0.70 -10.09
CA LEU A 32 4.04 -1.14 -8.72
C LEU A 32 3.38 -0.05 -7.86
N SER A 33 3.89 1.18 -7.93
CA SER A 33 3.34 2.31 -7.19
C SER A 33 1.92 2.66 -7.63
N ASP A 34 1.66 2.71 -8.94
CA ASP A 34 0.35 3.04 -9.51
C ASP A 34 -0.70 1.97 -9.16
N SER A 35 -0.32 0.69 -9.23
CA SER A 35 -1.15 -0.44 -8.79
C SER A 35 -1.46 -0.38 -7.30
N ALA A 36 -0.45 -0.16 -6.45
CA ALA A 36 -0.66 -0.07 -5.02
C ALA A 36 -1.53 1.15 -4.64
N ALA A 37 -1.33 2.29 -5.31
CA ALA A 37 -2.16 3.49 -5.13
C ALA A 37 -3.61 3.25 -5.56
N SER A 38 -3.82 2.53 -6.67
CA SER A 38 -5.15 2.12 -7.13
C SER A 38 -5.88 1.28 -6.08
N ILE A 39 -5.20 0.29 -5.49
CA ILE A 39 -5.77 -0.53 -4.42
C ILE A 39 -6.05 0.31 -3.16
N ALA A 40 -5.15 1.23 -2.80
CA ALA A 40 -5.36 2.14 -1.68
C ALA A 40 -6.61 3.03 -1.88
N SER A 41 -6.82 3.52 -3.11
CA SER A 41 -8.01 4.29 -3.49
C SER A 41 -9.30 3.47 -3.38
N ILE A 42 -9.28 2.21 -3.83
CA ILE A 42 -10.41 1.28 -3.67
C ILE A 42 -10.70 1.05 -2.18
N ALA A 43 -9.65 0.80 -1.38
CA ALA A 43 -9.74 0.58 0.07
C ALA A 43 -10.27 1.79 0.84
N ALA A 44 -10.21 3.01 0.28
CA ALA A 44 -10.70 4.22 0.94
C ALA A 44 -12.23 4.29 1.05
N SER A 45 -12.97 3.37 0.42
CA SER A 45 -14.43 3.32 0.47
C SER A 45 -14.94 2.02 1.09
N ARG A 46 -16.08 2.08 1.79
CA ARG A 46 -16.73 0.88 2.36
C ARG A 46 -17.04 -0.19 1.31
N ARG A 47 -17.48 0.21 0.11
CA ARG A 47 -17.82 -0.71 -0.98
C ARG A 47 -16.57 -1.35 -1.57
N GLY A 48 -15.50 -0.57 -1.77
CA GLY A 48 -14.22 -1.10 -2.23
C GLY A 48 -13.56 -2.03 -1.22
N LEU A 49 -13.70 -1.77 0.09
CA LEU A 49 -13.25 -2.71 1.11
C LEU A 49 -13.98 -4.04 1.09
N LEU A 50 -15.28 -4.03 0.84
CA LEU A 50 -16.03 -5.27 0.64
C LEU A 50 -15.54 -6.01 -0.61
N ALA A 51 -15.23 -5.30 -1.70
CA ALA A 51 -14.63 -5.89 -2.90
C ALA A 51 -13.25 -6.48 -2.62
N LEU A 52 -12.37 -5.78 -1.89
CA LEU A 52 -11.05 -6.30 -1.53
C LEU A 52 -11.10 -7.54 -0.63
N ARG A 53 -12.15 -7.70 0.17
CA ARG A 53 -12.35 -8.92 0.98
C ARG A 53 -12.97 -10.05 0.19
N SER A 54 -13.69 -9.73 -0.88
CA SER A 54 -14.18 -10.75 -1.78
C SER A 54 -12.98 -11.44 -2.43
N GLU A 55 -13.07 -12.75 -2.60
CA GLU A 55 -12.06 -13.56 -3.31
C GLU A 55 -10.63 -13.51 -2.72
N GLY A 56 -10.46 -13.03 -1.48
CA GLY A 56 -9.17 -12.98 -0.80
C GLY A 56 -8.17 -11.99 -1.43
N ILE A 57 -8.65 -10.94 -2.10
CA ILE A 57 -7.80 -9.96 -2.80
C ILE A 57 -6.88 -9.23 -1.82
N LEU A 58 -7.38 -8.86 -0.64
CA LEU A 58 -6.61 -8.21 0.41
C LEU A 58 -5.43 -9.09 0.87
N GLU A 59 -5.68 -10.37 1.10
CA GLU A 59 -4.67 -11.34 1.52
C GLU A 59 -3.60 -11.52 0.44
N ARG A 60 -4.01 -11.59 -0.83
CA ARG A 60 -3.08 -11.63 -1.98
C ARG A 60 -2.27 -10.35 -2.10
N CYS A 61 -2.88 -9.19 -1.87
CA CYS A 61 -2.20 -7.89 -1.85
C CYS A 61 -1.13 -7.84 -0.74
N LEU A 62 -1.49 -8.26 0.49
CA LEU A 62 -0.56 -8.31 1.62
C LEU A 62 0.57 -9.33 1.38
N ALA A 63 0.27 -10.45 0.73
CA ALA A 63 1.26 -11.46 0.36
C ALA A 63 2.24 -10.91 -0.69
N ALA A 64 1.75 -10.22 -1.73
CA ALA A 64 2.56 -9.61 -2.78
C ALA A 64 3.59 -8.63 -2.19
N ALA A 65 3.20 -7.86 -1.17
CA ALA A 65 4.07 -6.91 -0.48
C ALA A 65 5.40 -7.52 0.03
N ARG A 66 5.44 -8.83 0.32
CA ARG A 66 6.63 -9.53 0.81
C ARG A 66 7.79 -9.47 -0.18
N ASP A 67 7.50 -9.60 -1.46
CA ASP A 67 8.52 -9.71 -2.52
C ASP A 67 8.81 -8.37 -3.21
N LEU A 68 8.12 -7.29 -2.80
CA LEU A 68 8.26 -5.96 -3.39
C LEU A 68 9.36 -5.14 -2.70
N PRO A 69 9.98 -4.18 -3.41
CA PRO A 69 11.08 -3.36 -2.90
C PRO A 69 10.60 -2.17 -2.04
N LEU A 70 9.76 -2.44 -1.03
CA LEU A 70 9.16 -1.44 -0.14
C LEU A 70 10.20 -0.56 0.57
N ASP A 71 11.38 -1.12 0.85
CA ASP A 71 12.43 -0.45 1.62
C ASP A 71 13.16 0.64 0.81
N THR A 72 13.01 0.63 -0.52
CA THR A 72 13.69 1.56 -1.43
C THR A 72 12.75 2.57 -2.07
N ASN A 73 11.44 2.39 -1.91
CA ASN A 73 10.43 3.23 -2.56
C ASN A 73 9.38 3.67 -1.55
N ALA A 74 9.53 4.91 -1.07
CA ALA A 74 8.63 5.52 -0.09
C ALA A 74 7.18 5.63 -0.59
N GLY A 75 6.96 5.85 -1.90
CA GLY A 75 5.62 5.92 -2.48
C GLY A 75 4.90 4.57 -2.37
N LEU A 76 5.59 3.49 -2.73
CA LEU A 76 5.06 2.14 -2.61
C LEU A 76 4.79 1.76 -1.15
N ALA A 77 5.73 2.07 -0.24
CA ALA A 77 5.58 1.87 1.19
C ALA A 77 4.36 2.60 1.77
N LEU A 78 4.15 3.87 1.39
CA LEU A 78 2.99 4.67 1.81
C LEU A 78 1.68 4.10 1.28
N SER A 79 1.63 3.62 0.04
CA SER A 79 0.44 2.97 -0.51
C SER A 79 0.05 1.74 0.31
N PHE A 80 1.00 0.87 0.64
CA PHE A 80 0.73 -0.30 1.48
C PHE A 80 0.32 0.05 2.91
N ALA A 81 0.96 1.05 3.53
CA ALA A 81 0.53 1.56 4.83
C ALA A 81 -0.93 2.08 4.78
N THR A 82 -1.27 2.81 3.73
CA THR A 82 -2.63 3.34 3.51
C THR A 82 -3.65 2.23 3.33
N ILE A 83 -3.32 1.17 2.58
CA ILE A 83 -4.19 0.00 2.41
C ILE A 83 -4.49 -0.65 3.78
N ILE A 84 -3.46 -0.92 4.59
CA ILE A 84 -3.63 -1.52 5.93
C ILE A 84 -4.51 -0.62 6.79
N LEU A 85 -4.21 0.68 6.84
CA LEU A 85 -4.96 1.64 7.65
C LEU A 85 -6.42 1.74 7.22
N ALA A 86 -6.69 1.92 5.92
CA ALA A 86 -8.04 2.01 5.38
C ALA A 86 -8.86 0.75 5.68
N CYS A 87 -8.24 -0.43 5.54
CA CYS A 87 -8.90 -1.70 5.86
C CYS A 87 -9.15 -1.86 7.38
N SER A 88 -8.22 -1.37 8.21
CA SER A 88 -8.32 -1.48 9.68
C SER A 88 -9.44 -0.63 10.29
N VAL A 89 -9.82 0.48 9.65
CA VAL A 89 -10.95 1.34 10.09
C VAL A 89 -12.25 0.54 10.16
N HIS A 90 -12.41 -0.44 9.27
CA HIS A 90 -13.61 -1.27 9.20
C HIS A 90 -13.45 -2.64 9.86
N ASP A 91 -12.22 -3.05 10.16
CA ASP A 91 -11.92 -4.32 10.82
C ASP A 91 -10.57 -4.26 11.54
N ALA A 92 -10.66 -3.98 12.84
CA ALA A 92 -9.49 -3.93 13.70
C ALA A 92 -8.76 -5.28 13.81
N ALA A 93 -9.42 -6.41 13.49
CA ALA A 93 -8.76 -7.72 13.53
C ALA A 93 -7.66 -7.85 12.46
N LEU A 94 -7.73 -7.05 11.39
CA LEU A 94 -6.67 -7.00 10.39
C LEU A 94 -5.32 -6.56 11.00
N LEU A 95 -5.34 -5.66 11.99
CA LEU A 95 -4.11 -5.23 12.68
C LEU A 95 -3.50 -6.34 13.55
N ALA A 96 -4.29 -7.35 13.91
CA ALA A 96 -3.79 -8.56 14.58
C ALA A 96 -3.37 -9.66 13.58
N HIS A 97 -3.64 -9.48 12.28
CA HIS A 97 -3.33 -10.48 11.28
C HIS A 97 -1.81 -10.57 11.06
N PRO A 98 -1.19 -11.77 11.12
CA PRO A 98 0.27 -11.91 11.07
C PRO A 98 0.92 -11.25 9.84
N ALA A 99 0.27 -11.35 8.68
CA ALA A 99 0.77 -10.74 7.45
C ALA A 99 0.78 -9.20 7.51
N ALA A 100 -0.26 -8.60 8.10
CA ALA A 100 -0.34 -7.15 8.25
C ALA A 100 0.67 -6.66 9.28
N VAL A 101 0.83 -7.37 10.40
CA VAL A 101 1.85 -7.05 11.42
C VAL A 101 3.26 -7.13 10.84
N ALA A 102 3.60 -8.21 10.13
CA ALA A 102 4.91 -8.37 9.51
C ALA A 102 5.20 -7.27 8.48
N LEU A 103 4.20 -6.92 7.66
CA LEU A 103 4.32 -5.83 6.70
C LEU A 103 4.50 -4.48 7.39
N MET A 104 3.72 -4.18 8.44
CA MET A 104 3.84 -2.94 9.21
C MET A 104 5.21 -2.83 9.88
N GLN A 105 5.73 -3.93 10.44
CA GLN A 105 7.09 -3.97 11.01
C GLN A 105 8.15 -3.67 9.96
N ARG A 106 8.04 -4.27 8.77
CA ARG A 106 8.95 -4.00 7.65
C ARG A 106 8.88 -2.53 7.23
N LEU A 107 7.68 -1.97 7.07
CA LEU A 107 7.49 -0.56 6.72
C LEU A 107 8.10 0.38 7.78
N LEU A 108 7.98 0.05 9.07
CA LEU A 108 8.57 0.82 10.16
C LEU A 108 10.10 0.72 10.21
N GLN A 109 10.68 -0.42 9.81
CA GLN A 109 12.13 -0.59 9.70
C GLN A 109 12.70 0.09 8.45
N ALA A 110 11.93 0.07 7.36
CA ALA A 110 12.23 0.74 6.10
C ALA A 110 12.19 2.27 6.20
N CYS A 111 11.44 2.81 7.15
CA CYS A 111 11.43 4.23 7.45
C CYS A 111 12.64 4.53 8.36
N PRO A 112 13.75 5.09 7.84
CA PRO A 112 14.80 5.57 8.71
C PRO A 112 14.22 6.70 9.56
N MET A 113 13.86 6.39 10.80
CA MET A 113 13.77 7.38 11.88
C MET A 113 15.16 8.00 12.03
N GLY A 114 15.44 9.01 11.21
CA GLY A 114 16.63 9.86 11.25
C GLY A 114 17.96 9.12 11.27
N SER A 115 18.67 9.09 10.13
CA SER A 115 20.06 9.49 10.22
C SER A 115 20.10 11.02 10.29
N PRO A 116 20.45 11.65 11.41
CA PRO A 116 20.85 13.05 11.40
C PRO A 116 22.23 13.14 10.73
N MET A 117 22.25 13.24 9.40
CA MET A 117 23.43 13.56 8.59
C MET A 117 22.92 14.21 7.29
N GLY A 118 23.28 15.42 6.88
CA GLY A 118 24.41 16.25 7.27
C GLY A 118 24.01 17.61 7.80
N LEU A 119 24.77 18.02 8.82
CA LEU A 119 24.98 19.39 9.22
C LEU A 119 25.29 20.25 7.97
N LEU A 120 24.48 21.28 7.73
CA LEU A 120 24.94 22.48 7.02
C LEU A 120 25.81 23.32 7.98
N SER A 121 26.86 22.70 8.52
CA SER A 121 27.98 23.39 9.14
C SER A 121 29.15 23.24 8.16
N GLU A 122 29.27 24.17 7.24
CA GLU A 122 30.51 24.65 6.60
C GLU A 122 30.15 25.31 5.26
N GLN A 123 29.92 26.62 5.31
CA GLN A 123 30.47 27.61 4.38
C GLN A 123 30.10 29.02 4.86
N ILE A 124 30.53 29.34 6.08
CA ILE A 124 30.95 30.70 6.42
C ILE A 124 32.47 30.66 6.32
N GLU A 125 33.01 30.71 5.11
CA GLU A 125 34.41 31.07 4.90
C GLU A 125 34.51 32.09 3.77
N GLY A 126 34.83 33.31 4.20
CA GLY A 126 35.56 34.36 3.51
C GLY A 126 35.40 34.49 2.00
N HIS A 127 34.74 35.57 1.58
CA HIS A 127 35.28 36.39 0.50
C HIS A 127 35.50 37.80 1.03
N CYS A 128 36.77 38.22 0.98
CA CYS A 128 37.22 39.58 1.14
C CYS A 128 36.58 40.51 0.11
#